data_AF-A0A432GYK8-F1
#
_entry.id   AF-A0A432GYK8-F1
#
_cell.length_a   1.000
_cell.length_b   1.000
_cell.length_c   1.000
_cell.angle_alpha   90.00
_cell.angle_beta   90.00
_cell.angle_gamma   90.00
#
_symmetry.space_group_name_H-M   'P 1'
#
loop_
_entity.id
_entity.type
_entity.pdbx_description
1 polymer ?
#
loop_
_entity_poly.entity_id
_entity_poly.type
_entity_poly.pdbx_seq_one_letter_code
_entity_poly.pdbx_strand_id
1 'polypeptide(L)'
;MIDFWVPHIRISMAILGLLLMGSGLASSQQFEVGLGVSSLNGSAYNLLVGMADGASDGYVAGEDLYAPPAPPAPSFYSSISYANDSWFSCIIAPDPDPQVFVLSLQFSITDPILIEWDPSLLADGGEYVLRDAVGGGFIEIDMKLQESILIDNIALTNLVLAIVPPPTETFLRSDVNGDGSSNLADSIRLLEHLFLSLPVACFEAGDTNDDASLNLADAIFHLAFLFNGGPAPPAPFPGCGPDPTTDLLGCLETCP
;
A
#
# COMPACT_ATOMS: atom_id res chain seq x y z
N MET A 1 0.85 -44.13 -7.81
CA MET A 1 0.66 -42.79 -7.24
C MET A 1 2.05 -42.19 -7.24
N ILE A 2 2.36 -41.42 -8.28
CA ILE A 2 3.72 -40.99 -8.60
C ILE A 2 3.78 -39.54 -8.11
N ASP A 3 4.48 -39.32 -6.99
CA ASP A 3 4.74 -37.98 -6.47
C ASP A 3 5.69 -37.26 -7.44
N PHE A 4 5.14 -36.30 -8.18
CA PHE A 4 5.94 -35.38 -8.98
C PHE A 4 6.50 -34.30 -8.04
N TRP A 5 7.68 -34.58 -7.49
CA TRP A 5 8.54 -33.56 -6.90
C TRP A 5 9.02 -32.64 -8.03
N VAL A 6 8.31 -31.52 -8.25
CA VAL A 6 8.81 -30.42 -9.07
C VAL A 6 9.77 -29.63 -8.18
N PRO A 7 11.06 -29.50 -8.54
CA PRO A 7 11.97 -28.67 -7.77
C PRO A 7 11.53 -27.22 -7.96
N HIS A 8 10.91 -26.64 -6.93
CA HIS A 8 10.63 -25.20 -6.87
C HIS A 8 11.97 -24.47 -6.97
N ILE A 9 12.25 -23.88 -8.14
CA ILE A 9 13.29 -22.87 -8.25
C ILE A 9 12.79 -21.72 -7.39
N ARG A 10 13.28 -21.64 -6.15
CA ARG A 10 13.12 -20.42 -5.33
C ARG A 10 13.87 -19.32 -6.06
N ILE A 11 13.20 -18.62 -6.96
CA ILE A 11 13.71 -17.37 -7.49
C ILE A 11 13.76 -16.46 -6.28
N SER A 12 14.97 -16.14 -5.83
CA SER A 12 15.16 -15.12 -4.82
C SER A 12 14.44 -13.88 -5.36
N MET A 13 13.36 -13.47 -4.71
CA MET A 13 12.80 -12.12 -4.81
C MET A 13 13.88 -11.17 -4.32
N ALA A 14 14.94 -10.99 -5.11
CA ALA A 14 15.83 -9.87 -4.98
C ALA A 14 15.00 -8.69 -5.47
N ILE A 15 14.25 -8.12 -4.53
CA ILE A 15 13.57 -6.84 -4.66
C ILE A 15 14.69 -5.85 -4.99
N LEU A 16 14.92 -5.63 -6.29
CA LEU A 16 15.66 -4.49 -6.80
C LEU A 16 14.63 -3.42 -7.14
N GLY A 17 13.79 -3.12 -6.16
CA GLY A 17 12.83 -2.03 -6.08
C GLY A 17 13.11 -1.32 -4.77
N LEU A 18 13.05 -0.01 -4.79
CA LEU A 18 13.41 0.89 -3.71
C LEU A 18 12.82 0.40 -2.36
N LEU A 19 13.70 0.04 -1.42
CA LEU A 19 13.33 -0.26 -0.04
C LEU A 19 12.80 1.04 0.60
N LEU A 20 11.51 1.36 0.42
CA LEU A 20 10.86 2.47 1.11
C LEU A 20 10.10 2.04 2.37
N MET A 21 9.85 0.75 2.56
CA MET A 21 9.25 0.28 3.82
C MET A 21 10.35 -0.21 4.75
N GLY A 22 10.97 0.74 5.43
CA GLY A 22 11.59 0.46 6.73
C GLY A 22 10.52 -0.15 7.63
N SER A 23 10.85 -1.27 8.28
CA SER A 23 10.02 -1.87 9.31
C SER A 23 9.75 -0.84 10.41
N GLY A 24 8.57 -0.23 10.38
CA GLY A 24 8.15 0.77 11.35
C GLY A 24 6.94 1.55 10.82
N LEU A 25 5.75 1.14 11.29
CA LEU A 25 4.46 1.79 11.10
C LEU A 25 3.92 1.67 9.67
N ALA A 26 2.90 0.83 9.48
CA ALA A 26 2.14 0.83 8.24
C ALA A 26 1.44 2.19 8.12
N SER A 27 1.81 2.99 7.11
CA SER A 27 1.12 4.23 6.80
C SER A 27 -0.22 3.90 6.12
N SER A 28 -1.23 4.74 6.38
CA SER A 28 -2.59 4.51 5.91
C SER A 28 -2.70 4.45 4.38
N GLN A 29 -3.58 3.59 3.87
CA GLN A 29 -3.78 3.33 2.43
C GLN A 29 -2.56 2.79 1.67
N GLN A 30 -1.39 2.65 2.28
CA GLN A 30 -0.21 2.19 1.54
C GLN A 30 -0.15 0.67 1.42
N PHE A 31 0.23 0.18 0.25
CA PHE A 31 0.52 -1.25 0.04
C PHE A 31 1.50 -1.45 -1.11
N GLU A 32 2.20 -2.60 -1.08
CA GLU A 32 2.95 -3.10 -2.22
C GLU A 32 2.67 -4.60 -2.39
N VAL A 33 2.47 -5.04 -3.62
CA VAL A 33 2.28 -6.45 -3.98
C VAL A 33 3.28 -6.80 -5.08
N GLY A 34 4.34 -7.50 -4.69
CA GLY A 34 5.32 -8.08 -5.60
C GLY A 34 4.87 -9.46 -6.09
N LEU A 35 4.87 -9.66 -7.40
CA LEU A 35 4.51 -10.92 -8.04
C LEU A 35 5.67 -11.43 -8.90
N GLY A 36 6.17 -12.62 -8.59
CA GLY A 36 7.09 -13.36 -9.45
C GLY A 36 6.28 -14.23 -10.41
N VAL A 37 6.33 -13.94 -11.71
CA VAL A 37 5.61 -14.72 -12.73
C VAL A 37 6.63 -15.46 -13.59
N SER A 38 6.64 -16.79 -13.53
CA SER A 38 7.64 -17.62 -14.20
C SER A 38 7.03 -18.74 -15.03
N SER A 39 7.76 -19.14 -16.07
CA SER A 39 7.48 -20.32 -16.89
C SER A 39 8.41 -21.47 -16.49
N LEU A 40 8.00 -22.72 -16.78
CA LEU A 40 8.84 -23.91 -16.51
C LEU A 40 10.20 -23.89 -17.22
N ASN A 41 10.37 -23.11 -18.29
CA ASN A 41 11.62 -22.98 -19.02
C ASN A 41 12.59 -21.94 -18.41
N GLY A 42 12.25 -21.38 -17.24
CA GLY A 42 13.12 -20.46 -16.50
C GLY A 42 13.05 -18.99 -16.95
N SER A 43 12.14 -18.63 -17.86
CA SER A 43 11.84 -17.22 -18.14
C SER A 43 10.90 -16.68 -17.06
N ALA A 44 11.17 -15.48 -16.53
CA ALA A 44 10.42 -14.87 -15.45
C ALA A 44 10.26 -13.35 -15.63
N TYR A 45 9.17 -12.81 -15.09
CA TYR A 45 8.88 -11.39 -14.95
C TYR A 45 8.61 -11.08 -13.48
N ASN A 46 9.15 -9.97 -12.99
CA ASN A 46 8.79 -9.40 -11.70
C ASN A 46 7.79 -8.29 -11.97
N LEU A 47 6.62 -8.39 -11.35
CA LEU A 47 5.58 -7.38 -11.43
C LEU A 47 5.40 -6.75 -10.05
N LEU A 48 5.20 -5.44 -10.00
CA LEU A 48 4.94 -4.70 -8.78
C LEU A 48 3.70 -3.83 -8.99
N VAL A 49 2.71 -3.98 -8.10
CA VAL A 49 1.66 -2.99 -7.93
C VAL A 49 1.76 -2.41 -6.53
N GLY A 50 1.49 -1.13 -6.38
CA GLY A 50 1.49 -0.50 -5.08
C GLY A 50 0.68 0.77 -5.05
N MET A 51 0.47 1.24 -3.83
CA MET A 51 -0.09 2.54 -3.52
C MET A 51 0.81 3.15 -2.46
N ALA A 52 1.33 4.33 -2.73
CA ALA A 52 2.28 5.00 -1.85
C ALA A 52 1.95 6.47 -1.73
N ASP A 53 2.24 7.05 -0.57
CA ASP A 53 2.08 8.48 -0.40
C ASP A 53 3.06 9.27 -1.29
N GLY A 54 2.61 10.40 -1.82
CA GLY A 54 3.34 11.20 -2.79
C GLY A 54 3.44 10.62 -4.21
N ALA A 55 2.92 9.40 -4.44
CA ALA A 55 2.84 8.82 -5.78
C ALA A 55 1.81 9.56 -6.66
N SER A 56 1.90 9.34 -7.97
CA SER A 56 1.05 9.98 -8.97
C SER A 56 0.30 8.92 -9.77
N ASP A 57 -0.95 9.20 -10.16
CA ASP A 57 -1.74 8.31 -11.04
C ASP A 57 -1.20 8.24 -12.47
N GLY A 58 -0.23 9.09 -12.82
CA GLY A 58 0.54 8.99 -14.05
C GLY A 58 2.01 8.62 -13.80
N TYR A 59 2.70 8.20 -14.87
CA TYR A 59 4.06 7.69 -14.82
C TYR A 59 5.08 8.61 -14.13
N VAL A 60 5.77 8.05 -13.13
CA VAL A 60 6.92 8.65 -12.44
C VAL A 60 8.19 7.85 -12.69
N ALA A 61 9.20 8.49 -13.28
CA ALA A 61 10.46 7.83 -13.61
C ALA A 61 11.24 7.44 -12.34
N GLY A 62 11.49 6.14 -12.16
CA GLY A 62 12.22 5.59 -11.01
C GLY A 62 11.33 4.88 -9.99
N GLU A 63 10.02 5.16 -10.01
CA GLU A 63 8.99 4.46 -9.23
C GLU A 63 8.22 3.48 -10.13
N ASP A 64 7.82 3.96 -11.31
CA ASP A 64 7.08 3.17 -12.30
C ASP A 64 7.98 2.61 -13.40
N LEU A 65 7.48 1.53 -14.00
CA LEU A 65 8.08 0.90 -15.17
C LEU A 65 7.01 0.43 -16.13
N TYR A 66 6.87 1.10 -17.27
CA TYR A 66 6.02 0.62 -18.37
C TYR A 66 6.52 -0.71 -18.92
N ALA A 67 5.58 -1.60 -19.21
CA ALA A 67 5.86 -2.84 -19.92
C ALA A 67 5.78 -2.59 -21.44
N PRO A 68 6.76 -3.06 -22.23
CA PRO A 68 6.71 -2.96 -23.68
C PRO A 68 5.57 -3.83 -24.24
N PRO A 69 5.12 -3.61 -25.49
CA PRO A 69 4.12 -4.49 -26.09
C PRO A 69 4.55 -5.96 -26.05
N ALA A 70 3.58 -6.85 -25.79
CA ALA A 70 3.84 -8.27 -25.70
C ALA A 70 4.53 -8.79 -26.99
N PRO A 71 5.61 -9.59 -26.87
CA PRO A 71 6.24 -10.23 -28.02
C PRO A 71 5.27 -11.21 -28.68
N PRO A 72 5.44 -11.53 -29.98
CA PRO A 72 4.56 -12.48 -30.66
C PRO A 72 4.52 -13.83 -29.96
N ALA A 73 3.31 -14.39 -29.79
CA ALA A 73 3.14 -15.76 -29.33
C ALA A 73 3.93 -16.74 -30.23
N PRO A 74 4.53 -17.81 -29.68
CA PRO A 74 4.31 -18.39 -28.35
C PRO A 74 5.42 -18.03 -27.34
N SER A 75 5.92 -16.81 -27.34
CA SER A 75 6.91 -16.40 -26.32
C SER A 75 6.22 -16.18 -24.96
N PHE A 76 6.88 -16.54 -23.86
CA PHE A 76 6.36 -16.24 -22.53
C PHE A 76 6.40 -14.73 -22.28
N TYR A 77 5.31 -14.17 -21.77
CA TYR A 77 5.21 -12.76 -21.41
C TYR A 77 4.17 -12.55 -20.30
N SER A 78 4.42 -11.61 -19.40
CA SER A 78 3.46 -11.20 -18.38
C SER A 78 3.60 -9.71 -18.08
N SER A 79 2.48 -9.03 -17.83
CA SER A 79 2.43 -7.62 -17.47
C SER A 79 1.19 -7.30 -16.63
N ILE A 80 1.22 -6.18 -15.91
CA ILE A 80 0.04 -5.59 -15.29
C ILE A 80 -0.64 -4.67 -16.32
N SER A 81 -1.96 -4.65 -16.34
CA SER A 81 -2.76 -3.67 -17.06
C SER A 81 -3.57 -2.85 -16.07
N TYR A 82 -3.39 -1.53 -16.12
CA TYR A 82 -4.05 -0.55 -15.25
C TYR A 82 -4.22 0.76 -16.01
N ALA A 83 -5.37 1.43 -15.86
CA ALA A 83 -5.70 2.70 -16.53
C ALA A 83 -5.50 2.73 -18.07
N ASN A 84 -5.63 1.58 -18.75
CA ASN A 84 -5.37 1.35 -20.18
C ASN A 84 -3.89 1.28 -20.60
N ASP A 85 -2.97 1.33 -19.65
CA ASP A 85 -1.55 1.14 -19.88
C ASP A 85 -1.07 -0.22 -19.38
N SER A 86 0.11 -0.65 -19.85
CA SER A 86 0.77 -1.89 -19.43
C SER A 86 2.03 -1.60 -18.63
N TRP A 87 2.22 -2.30 -17.51
CA TRP A 87 3.22 -2.00 -16.50
C TRP A 87 3.96 -3.27 -16.05
N PHE A 88 5.24 -3.11 -15.73
CA PHE A 88 5.99 -4.02 -14.88
C PHE A 88 5.99 -3.51 -13.43
N SER A 89 6.01 -2.19 -13.22
CA SER A 89 5.84 -1.55 -11.91
C SER A 89 4.83 -0.42 -12.05
N CYS A 90 3.80 -0.40 -11.21
CA CYS A 90 2.79 0.65 -11.17
C CYS A 90 2.49 1.00 -9.71
N ILE A 91 2.89 2.19 -9.29
CA ILE A 91 2.61 2.77 -7.98
C ILE A 91 1.61 3.91 -8.18
N ILE A 92 0.44 3.81 -7.56
CA ILE A 92 -0.63 4.81 -7.69
C ILE A 92 -0.71 5.71 -6.47
N ALA A 93 -1.35 6.88 -6.64
CA ALA A 93 -1.62 7.79 -5.52
C ALA A 93 -2.59 7.15 -4.51
N PRO A 94 -2.60 7.61 -3.25
CA PRO A 94 -3.55 7.13 -2.24
C PRO A 94 -5.01 7.30 -2.69
N ASP A 95 -5.76 6.20 -2.67
CA ASP A 95 -7.18 6.15 -2.99
C ASP A 95 -7.88 5.14 -2.06
N PRO A 96 -8.90 5.55 -1.28
CA PRO A 96 -9.56 4.65 -0.32
C PRO A 96 -10.47 3.62 -1.01
N ASP A 97 -10.77 3.80 -2.31
CA ASP A 97 -11.62 2.89 -3.04
C ASP A 97 -10.87 1.59 -3.42
N PRO A 98 -11.59 0.45 -3.57
CA PRO A 98 -10.99 -0.80 -4.01
C PRO A 98 -10.33 -0.68 -5.39
N GLN A 99 -9.08 -1.13 -5.47
CA GLN A 99 -8.26 -1.08 -6.66
C GLN A 99 -8.27 -2.41 -7.41
N VAL A 100 -8.27 -2.32 -8.74
CA VAL A 100 -8.33 -3.50 -9.62
C VAL A 100 -7.22 -3.43 -10.65
N PHE A 101 -6.31 -4.40 -10.56
CA PHE A 101 -5.23 -4.61 -11.52
C PHE A 101 -5.49 -5.89 -12.31
N VAL A 102 -5.17 -5.89 -13.61
CA VAL A 102 -5.30 -7.08 -14.44
C VAL A 102 -3.92 -7.63 -14.78
N LEU A 103 -3.64 -8.86 -14.38
CA LEU A 103 -2.45 -9.58 -14.81
C LEU A 103 -2.72 -10.19 -16.19
N SER A 104 -1.99 -9.73 -17.20
CA SER A 104 -1.97 -10.32 -18.54
C SER A 104 -0.96 -11.47 -18.58
N LEU A 105 -1.39 -12.65 -19.01
CA LEU A 105 -0.59 -13.87 -19.06
C LEU A 105 -0.49 -14.39 -20.51
N GLN A 106 0.73 -14.48 -21.03
CA GLN A 106 1.03 -15.12 -22.31
C GLN A 106 1.87 -16.37 -22.10
N PHE A 107 1.29 -17.52 -22.44
CA PHE A 107 1.90 -18.83 -22.26
C PHE A 107 2.99 -19.08 -23.30
N SER A 108 4.11 -19.67 -22.87
CA SER A 108 5.08 -20.27 -23.77
C SER A 108 4.53 -21.60 -24.26
N ILE A 109 3.91 -21.61 -25.45
CA ILE A 109 3.24 -22.80 -26.02
C ILE A 109 2.12 -23.29 -25.08
N THR A 110 2.39 -24.28 -24.24
CA THR A 110 1.47 -24.84 -23.23
C THR A 110 2.15 -24.98 -21.87
N ASP A 111 3.29 -24.33 -21.67
CA ASP A 111 4.02 -24.38 -20.41
C ASP A 111 3.21 -23.64 -19.34
N PRO A 112 2.86 -24.29 -18.23
CA PRO A 112 2.12 -23.64 -17.16
C PRO A 112 2.93 -22.48 -16.58
N ILE A 113 2.20 -21.49 -16.09
CA ILE A 113 2.77 -20.28 -15.49
C ILE A 113 2.66 -20.40 -13.97
N LEU A 114 3.77 -20.29 -13.26
CA LEU A 114 3.80 -20.18 -11.81
C LEU A 114 3.80 -18.71 -11.42
N ILE A 115 2.87 -18.33 -10.54
CA ILE A 115 2.81 -17.01 -9.93
C ILE A 115 3.12 -17.17 -8.45
N GLU A 116 4.08 -16.41 -7.93
CA GLU A 116 4.52 -16.44 -6.53
C GLU A 116 4.47 -15.03 -5.94
N TRP A 117 4.15 -14.94 -4.66
CA TRP A 117 4.15 -13.71 -3.87
C TRP A 117 4.54 -14.02 -2.42
N ASP A 118 4.86 -12.99 -1.64
CA ASP A 118 5.19 -13.14 -0.22
C ASP A 118 4.04 -12.57 0.63
N PRO A 119 3.22 -13.42 1.29
CA PRO A 119 2.13 -12.98 2.14
C PRO A 119 2.59 -12.09 3.32
N SER A 120 3.84 -12.22 3.76
CA SER A 120 4.37 -11.45 4.89
C SER A 120 4.70 -10.00 4.55
N LEU A 121 4.75 -9.66 3.26
CA LEU A 121 4.98 -8.30 2.76
C LEU A 121 3.68 -7.56 2.42
N LEU A 122 2.54 -8.24 2.42
CA LEU A 122 1.24 -7.63 2.17
C LEU A 122 0.82 -6.80 3.39
N ALA A 123 0.40 -5.54 3.16
CA ALA A 123 0.09 -4.64 4.26
C ALA A 123 -1.07 -5.17 5.14
N ASP A 124 -0.94 -4.98 6.44
CA ASP A 124 -2.01 -5.29 7.39
C ASP A 124 -3.21 -4.37 7.17
N GLY A 125 -4.41 -4.82 7.53
CA GLY A 125 -5.65 -4.05 7.32
C GLY A 125 -6.18 -4.01 5.87
N GLY A 126 -5.36 -4.31 4.86
CA GLY A 126 -5.81 -4.48 3.47
C GLY A 126 -6.33 -5.89 3.16
N GLU A 127 -7.15 -6.01 2.10
CA GLU A 127 -7.60 -7.29 1.53
C GLU A 127 -6.98 -7.48 0.14
N TYR A 128 -6.45 -8.68 -0.14
CA TYR A 128 -5.72 -8.98 -1.38
C TYR A 128 -6.25 -10.27 -1.98
N VAL A 129 -7.01 -10.15 -3.07
CA VAL A 129 -7.67 -11.29 -3.72
C VAL A 129 -7.19 -11.42 -5.15
N LEU A 130 -6.59 -12.56 -5.47
CA LEU A 130 -6.29 -12.95 -6.84
C LEU A 130 -7.42 -13.85 -7.35
N ARG A 131 -8.09 -13.43 -8.41
CA ARG A 131 -9.22 -14.17 -9.00
C ARG A 131 -9.15 -14.21 -10.51
N ASP A 132 -9.97 -15.06 -11.12
CA ASP A 132 -10.10 -15.08 -12.57
C ASP A 132 -10.85 -13.84 -13.10
N ALA A 133 -10.69 -13.56 -14.41
CA ALA A 133 -11.35 -12.45 -15.09
C ALA A 133 -12.89 -12.56 -15.19
N VAL A 134 -13.48 -13.71 -14.84
CA VAL A 134 -14.94 -13.89 -14.78
C VAL A 134 -15.49 -13.78 -13.35
N GLY A 135 -14.69 -13.23 -12.42
CA GLY A 135 -15.16 -12.77 -11.11
C GLY A 135 -15.18 -13.84 -10.02
N GLY A 136 -14.31 -14.86 -10.10
CA GLY A 136 -14.13 -15.85 -9.02
C GLY A 136 -14.77 -17.22 -9.28
N GLY A 137 -15.17 -17.51 -10.52
CA GLY A 137 -15.81 -18.79 -10.87
C GLY A 137 -14.85 -19.98 -10.92
N PHE A 138 -13.55 -19.74 -11.14
CA PHE A 138 -12.52 -20.76 -11.30
C PHE A 138 -11.34 -20.55 -10.35
N ILE A 139 -10.95 -19.31 -10.10
CA ILE A 139 -9.85 -18.95 -9.19
C ILE A 139 -10.35 -17.83 -8.29
N GLU A 140 -10.25 -18.03 -6.99
CA GLU A 140 -10.44 -17.00 -5.97
C GLU A 140 -9.53 -17.35 -4.80
N ILE A 141 -8.46 -16.58 -4.64
CA ILE A 141 -7.39 -16.82 -3.68
C ILE A 141 -7.22 -15.59 -2.82
N ASP A 142 -7.35 -15.78 -1.51
CA ASP A 142 -6.82 -14.85 -0.53
C ASP A 142 -5.30 -14.98 -0.50
N MET A 143 -4.62 -13.93 -0.96
CA MET A 143 -3.16 -13.89 -1.07
C MET A 143 -2.46 -13.86 0.29
N LYS A 144 -3.18 -13.58 1.40
CA LYS A 144 -2.61 -13.68 2.75
C LYS A 144 -2.51 -15.12 3.26
N LEU A 145 -3.26 -16.06 2.67
CA LEU A 145 -3.33 -17.46 3.12
C LEU A 145 -2.50 -18.43 2.27
N GLN A 146 -2.05 -17.99 1.10
CA GLN A 146 -1.34 -18.79 0.12
C GLN A 146 -0.23 -17.93 -0.50
N GLU A 147 0.88 -18.54 -0.93
CA GLU A 147 2.07 -17.82 -1.44
C GLU A 147 2.33 -18.02 -2.94
N SER A 148 1.58 -18.91 -3.59
CA SER A 148 1.76 -19.19 -5.02
C SER A 148 0.56 -19.87 -5.66
N ILE A 149 0.42 -19.77 -6.98
CA ILE A 149 -0.53 -20.56 -7.78
C ILE A 149 0.14 -21.00 -9.09
N LEU A 150 -0.11 -22.25 -9.50
CA LEU A 150 0.25 -22.74 -10.83
C LEU A 150 -0.96 -22.64 -11.77
N ILE A 151 -0.82 -21.88 -12.85
CA ILE A 151 -1.82 -21.73 -13.91
C ILE A 151 -1.49 -22.72 -15.03
N ASP A 152 -2.25 -23.80 -15.12
CA ASP A 152 -2.11 -24.86 -16.12
C ASP A 152 -3.15 -24.79 -17.24
N ASN A 153 -4.22 -24.03 -17.04
CA ASN A 153 -5.21 -23.75 -18.06
C ASN A 153 -4.81 -22.57 -18.93
N ILE A 154 -4.30 -22.84 -20.14
CA ILE A 154 -3.87 -21.83 -21.12
C ILE A 154 -4.98 -20.86 -21.56
N ALA A 155 -6.25 -21.16 -21.28
CA ALA A 155 -7.36 -20.25 -21.56
C ALA A 155 -7.42 -19.07 -20.57
N LEU A 156 -6.74 -19.18 -19.41
CA LEU A 156 -6.66 -18.12 -18.40
C LEU A 156 -5.55 -17.14 -18.75
N THR A 157 -5.79 -16.30 -19.75
CA THR A 157 -4.83 -15.27 -20.18
C THR A 157 -4.90 -14.00 -19.35
N ASN A 158 -5.90 -13.87 -18.48
CA ASN A 158 -6.06 -12.72 -17.60
C ASN A 158 -6.49 -13.17 -16.20
N LEU A 159 -5.81 -12.64 -15.18
CA LEU A 159 -6.24 -12.70 -13.79
C LEU A 159 -6.51 -11.29 -13.29
N VAL A 160 -7.40 -11.19 -12.31
CA VAL A 160 -7.77 -9.95 -11.65
C VAL A 160 -7.20 -9.97 -10.25
N LEU A 161 -6.32 -9.01 -9.96
CA LEU A 161 -5.87 -8.70 -8.63
C LEU A 161 -6.76 -7.58 -8.08
N ALA A 162 -7.67 -7.96 -7.18
CA ALA A 162 -8.54 -7.03 -6.47
C ALA A 162 -7.93 -6.73 -5.11
N ILE A 163 -7.70 -5.44 -4.84
CA ILE A 163 -7.07 -4.97 -3.61
C ILE A 163 -8.03 -4.00 -2.94
N VAL A 164 -8.38 -4.27 -1.69
CA VAL A 164 -8.94 -3.25 -0.80
C VAL A 164 -7.75 -2.68 -0.02
N PRO A 165 -7.38 -1.41 -0.21
CA PRO A 165 -6.25 -0.84 0.49
C PRO A 165 -6.50 -0.86 2.01
N PRO A 166 -5.45 -0.81 2.84
CA PRO A 166 -5.61 -0.57 4.26
C PRO A 166 -6.45 0.69 4.50
N PRO A 167 -7.30 0.72 5.54
CA PRO A 167 -8.15 1.86 5.79
C PRO A 167 -7.33 3.14 5.96
N THR A 168 -7.91 4.27 5.54
CA THR A 168 -7.33 5.59 5.82
C THR A 168 -7.27 5.82 7.32
N GLU A 169 -6.14 6.34 7.78
CA GLU A 169 -5.94 6.75 9.15
C GLU A 169 -6.75 8.03 9.37
N THR A 170 -7.50 8.04 10.46
CA THR A 170 -8.31 9.20 10.83
C THR A 170 -7.93 9.65 12.22
N PHE A 171 -7.80 10.94 12.42
CA PHE A 171 -7.51 11.55 13.70
C PHE A 171 -8.27 12.87 13.85
N LEU A 172 -8.25 13.43 15.06
CA LEU A 172 -8.69 14.78 15.34
C LEU A 172 -7.44 15.64 15.57
N ARG A 173 -7.19 16.61 14.70
CA ARG A 173 -6.04 17.53 14.85
C ARG A 173 -6.16 18.27 16.17
N SER A 174 -5.06 18.31 16.91
CA SER A 174 -4.95 18.86 18.26
C SER A 174 -5.72 18.09 19.36
N ASP A 175 -6.03 16.80 19.16
CA ASP A 175 -6.42 15.84 20.21
C ASP A 175 -5.26 14.87 20.49
N VAL A 176 -4.20 15.39 21.10
CA VAL A 176 -2.94 14.66 21.35
C VAL A 176 -3.12 13.57 22.41
N ASN A 177 -4.10 13.76 23.29
CA ASN A 177 -4.37 12.82 24.37
C ASN A 177 -5.38 11.72 23.98
N GLY A 178 -6.07 11.88 22.85
CA GLY A 178 -6.97 10.88 22.26
C GLY A 178 -8.29 10.75 23.01
N ASP A 179 -8.79 11.82 23.64
CA ASP A 179 -10.06 11.82 24.37
C ASP A 179 -11.25 12.31 23.52
N GLY A 180 -11.02 12.56 22.23
CA GLY A 180 -12.01 13.05 21.28
C GLY A 180 -12.30 14.54 21.42
N SER A 181 -11.51 15.29 22.21
CA SER A 181 -11.75 16.70 22.50
C SER A 181 -10.49 17.55 22.47
N SER A 182 -10.35 18.41 21.47
CA SER A 182 -9.23 19.36 21.41
C SER A 182 -9.33 20.48 22.47
N ASN A 183 -8.49 20.42 23.50
CA ASN A 183 -8.49 21.34 24.65
C ASN A 183 -7.08 21.52 25.29
N LEU A 184 -7.00 22.22 26.43
CA LEU A 184 -5.71 22.49 27.10
C LEU A 184 -4.92 21.22 27.47
N ALA A 185 -5.61 20.11 27.76
CA ALA A 185 -4.98 18.84 28.09
C ALA A 185 -4.08 18.33 26.95
N ASP A 186 -4.44 18.60 25.70
CA ASP A 186 -3.66 18.17 24.52
C ASP A 186 -2.36 18.95 24.39
N SER A 187 -2.42 20.28 24.57
CA SER A 187 -1.21 21.11 24.65
C SER A 187 -0.27 20.63 25.76
N ILE A 188 -0.81 20.22 26.92
CA ILE A 188 0.00 19.66 28.01
C ILE A 188 0.59 18.32 27.59
N ARG A 189 -0.20 17.43 26.98
CA ARG A 189 0.28 16.12 26.52
C ARG A 189 1.39 16.21 25.49
N LEU A 190 1.27 17.15 24.55
CA LEU A 190 2.30 17.43 23.59
C LEU A 190 3.60 17.91 24.26
N LEU A 191 3.51 18.82 25.22
CA LEU A 191 4.70 19.29 25.96
C LEU A 191 5.34 18.17 26.79
N GLU A 192 4.53 17.30 27.39
CA GLU A 192 5.04 16.11 28.08
C GLU A 192 5.74 15.13 27.12
N HIS A 193 5.23 14.98 25.90
CA HIS A 193 5.92 14.22 24.85
C HIS A 193 7.28 14.83 24.51
N LEU A 194 7.30 16.12 24.18
CA LEU A 194 8.49 16.83 23.72
C LEU A 194 9.59 16.93 24.78
N PHE A 195 9.23 17.15 26.06
CA PHE A 195 10.20 17.42 27.12
C PHE A 195 10.42 16.27 28.10
N LEU A 196 9.44 15.37 28.25
CA LEU A 196 9.52 14.23 29.17
C LEU A 196 9.55 12.88 28.43
N SER A 197 9.53 12.89 27.09
CA SER A 197 9.54 11.70 26.24
C SER A 197 8.41 10.72 26.56
N LEU A 198 7.27 11.24 27.01
CA LEU A 198 6.07 10.41 27.18
C LEU A 198 5.50 10.04 25.81
N PRO A 199 5.02 8.80 25.61
CA PRO A 199 4.48 8.38 24.32
C PRO A 199 3.18 9.13 23.99
N VAL A 200 2.98 9.40 22.70
CA VAL A 200 1.72 9.88 22.12
C VAL A 200 1.20 8.83 21.14
N ALA A 201 -0.12 8.69 21.07
CA ALA A 201 -0.74 7.71 20.18
C ALA A 201 -0.79 8.19 18.73
N CYS A 202 -0.82 9.50 18.51
CA CYS A 202 -0.99 10.09 17.19
C CYS A 202 -0.06 11.30 17.05
N PHE A 203 0.95 11.17 16.18
CA PHE A 203 1.89 12.26 15.95
C PHE A 203 1.25 13.35 15.08
N GLU A 204 0.39 12.99 14.13
CA GLU A 204 -0.37 13.94 13.30
C GLU A 204 -1.34 14.79 14.14
N ALA A 205 -1.97 14.22 15.18
CA ALA A 205 -2.78 15.02 16.11
C ALA A 205 -1.94 16.05 16.88
N GLY A 206 -0.65 15.74 17.11
CA GLY A 206 0.31 16.62 17.73
C GLY A 206 0.80 17.75 16.83
N ASP A 207 0.91 17.50 15.52
CA ASP A 207 1.27 18.49 14.51
C ASP A 207 0.06 19.40 14.25
N THR A 208 -0.08 20.39 15.12
CA THR A 208 -1.27 21.23 15.21
C THR A 208 -1.26 22.33 14.17
N ASN A 209 -0.08 22.76 13.71
CA ASN A 209 0.04 23.75 12.65
C ASN A 209 0.25 23.14 11.26
N ASP A 210 0.34 21.81 11.16
CA ASP A 210 0.36 21.04 9.91
C ASP A 210 1.58 21.40 9.06
N ASP A 211 2.75 21.47 9.71
CA ASP A 211 4.02 21.81 9.06
C ASP A 211 4.99 20.63 8.91
N ALA A 212 4.47 19.41 9.09
CA ALA A 212 5.16 18.13 9.05
C ALA A 212 6.29 18.02 10.07
N SER A 213 6.19 18.72 11.20
CA SER A 213 7.24 18.78 12.22
C SER A 213 6.66 18.92 13.62
N LEU A 214 6.58 17.81 14.35
CA LEU A 214 6.15 17.82 15.74
C LEU A 214 7.15 18.52 16.68
N ASN A 215 6.84 19.74 17.12
CA ASN A 215 7.73 20.56 17.94
C ASN A 215 6.98 21.56 18.86
N LEU A 216 7.72 22.52 19.44
CA LEU A 216 7.13 23.49 20.39
C LEU A 216 6.16 24.47 19.71
N ALA A 217 6.34 24.74 18.41
CA ALA A 217 5.47 25.62 17.62
C ALA A 217 4.02 25.13 17.62
N ASP A 218 3.79 23.82 17.61
CA ASP A 218 2.49 23.18 17.69
C ASP A 218 1.74 23.53 18.97
N ALA A 219 2.41 23.37 20.12
CA ALA A 219 1.83 23.71 21.42
C ALA A 219 1.50 25.22 21.49
N ILE A 220 2.37 26.07 20.92
CA ILE A 220 2.14 27.51 20.84
C ILE A 220 0.93 27.82 19.95
N PHE A 221 0.82 27.16 18.79
CA PHE A 221 -0.30 27.32 17.87
C PHE A 221 -1.62 26.92 18.53
N HIS A 222 -1.66 25.75 19.19
CA HIS A 222 -2.87 25.26 19.86
C HIS A 222 -3.33 26.22 20.97
N LEU A 223 -2.41 26.65 21.83
CA LEU A 223 -2.70 27.62 22.90
C LEU A 223 -3.15 28.98 22.34
N ALA A 224 -2.60 29.42 21.21
CA ALA A 224 -3.03 30.65 20.55
C ALA A 224 -4.46 30.54 20.02
N PHE A 225 -4.85 29.39 19.44
CA PHE A 225 -6.22 29.10 19.06
C PHE A 225 -7.16 29.14 20.28
N LEU A 226 -6.82 28.41 21.35
CA LEU A 226 -7.66 28.27 22.55
C LEU A 226 -7.87 29.59 23.31
N PHE A 227 -6.85 30.44 23.42
CA PHE A 227 -6.86 31.56 24.37
C PHE A 227 -6.65 32.94 23.73
N ASN A 228 -6.10 33.02 22.51
CA ASN A 228 -5.71 34.28 21.89
C ASN A 228 -6.45 34.58 20.57
N GLY A 229 -7.46 33.79 20.23
CA GLY A 229 -8.21 33.94 18.98
C GLY A 229 -7.35 33.70 17.73
N GLY A 230 -6.35 32.82 17.85
CA GLY A 230 -5.55 32.36 16.73
C GLY A 230 -6.38 31.59 15.68
N PRO A 231 -5.77 31.25 14.53
CA PRO A 231 -6.44 30.42 13.53
C PRO A 231 -6.82 29.06 14.12
N ALA A 232 -7.93 28.49 13.64
CA ALA A 232 -8.27 27.10 13.96
C ALA A 232 -7.19 26.15 13.39
N PRO A 233 -6.93 25.00 14.06
CA PRO A 233 -6.12 23.95 13.48
C PRO A 233 -6.58 23.61 12.05
N PRO A 234 -5.64 23.35 11.12
CA PRO A 234 -5.97 22.79 9.82
C PRO A 234 -6.79 21.49 9.96
N ALA A 235 -7.40 21.06 8.86
CA ALA A 235 -8.13 19.80 8.87
C ALA A 235 -7.17 18.63 9.18
N PRO A 236 -7.62 17.56 9.86
CA PRO A 236 -8.99 17.29 10.33
C PRO A 236 -9.33 17.95 11.68
N PHE A 237 -10.15 19.00 11.66
CA PHE A 237 -10.67 19.73 12.83
C PHE A 237 -12.01 20.40 12.47
N PRO A 238 -13.02 20.49 13.35
CA PRO A 238 -13.10 20.07 14.74
C PRO A 238 -13.58 18.62 14.95
N GLY A 239 -13.58 17.81 13.89
CA GLY A 239 -13.98 16.40 13.95
C GLY A 239 -12.95 15.51 13.28
N CYS A 240 -13.07 14.22 13.55
CA CYS A 240 -12.21 13.20 12.98
C CYS A 240 -12.24 13.23 11.45
N GLY A 241 -11.09 13.02 10.84
CA GLY A 241 -10.95 12.89 9.40
C GLY A 241 -9.55 12.43 9.01
N PRO A 242 -9.31 12.17 7.72
CA PRO A 242 -7.98 11.90 7.20
C PRO A 242 -7.14 13.18 7.15
N ASP A 243 -5.81 13.04 7.10
CA ASP A 243 -4.93 14.16 6.76
C ASP A 243 -5.12 14.58 5.29
N PRO A 244 -5.54 15.82 4.97
CA PRO A 244 -5.54 16.31 3.60
C PRO A 244 -4.15 16.58 3.03
N THR A 245 -3.15 16.74 3.90
CA THR A 245 -1.75 17.02 3.58
C THR A 245 -0.91 15.90 4.15
N THR A 246 -0.88 14.80 3.40
CA THR A 246 -0.15 13.60 3.79
C THR A 246 1.34 13.86 4.00
N ASP A 247 1.87 13.31 5.08
CA ASP A 247 3.30 13.34 5.41
C ASP A 247 3.75 12.02 6.10
N LEU A 248 4.95 12.04 6.71
CA LEU A 248 5.56 10.85 7.33
C LEU A 248 5.26 10.72 8.83
N LEU A 249 4.50 11.63 9.41
CA LEU A 249 3.89 11.46 10.72
C LEU A 249 2.74 10.47 10.55
N GLY A 250 2.55 9.60 11.54
CA GLY A 250 1.47 8.64 11.53
C GLY A 250 0.82 8.55 12.90
N CYS A 251 -0.29 7.84 12.96
CA CYS A 251 -0.94 7.51 14.21
C CYS A 251 -0.95 5.98 14.42
N LEU A 252 -1.10 5.62 15.69
CA LEU A 252 -1.15 4.22 16.14
C LEU A 252 -2.58 3.80 16.43
N GLU A 253 -3.47 4.78 16.61
CA GLU A 253 -4.86 4.61 16.99
C GLU A 253 -5.69 5.56 16.13
N THR A 254 -6.79 5.04 15.59
CA THR A 254 -7.79 5.86 14.90
C THR A 254 -8.56 6.70 15.91
N CYS A 255 -9.12 7.81 15.43
CA CYS A 255 -9.96 8.71 16.20
C CYS A 255 -11.05 7.96 17.03
N PRO A 256 -11.29 8.34 18.30
CA PRO A 256 -12.25 7.69 19.20
C PRO A 256 -13.73 7.73 18.77
#